data_AF-A0A5N1IW61-F1
#
_entry.id   AF-A0A5N1IW61-F1
#
_cell.length_a   1.000
_cell.length_b   1.000
_cell.length_c   1.000
_cell.angle_alpha   90.00
_cell.angle_beta   90.00
_cell.angle_gamma   90.00
#
_symmetry.space_group_name_H-M   'P 1'
#
loop_
_entity.id
_entity.type
_entity.pdbx_description
1 polymer ?
#
loop_
_entity_poly.entity_id
_entity_poly.type
_entity_poly.pdbx_seq_one_letter_code
_entity_poly.pdbx_strand_id
1 'polypeptide(L)'
;MTIYKIDTEKVTTQAKYAQLKGVTRQAVKKWIENGTVETLKIPELGLELVVMGSEPEEVVNKRREKINKLLMLLDQEEQKASSQKENEKE
;
A
#
# COMPACT_ATOMS: atom_id res chain seq x y z
N MET A 1 -20.72 -29.53 -7.69
CA MET A 1 -19.75 -28.51 -8.13
C MET A 1 -20.16 -27.19 -7.49
N THR A 2 -19.40 -26.72 -6.49
CA THR A 2 -19.69 -25.46 -5.81
C THR A 2 -19.09 -24.33 -6.63
N ILE A 3 -19.93 -23.42 -7.14
CA ILE A 3 -19.46 -22.25 -7.89
C ILE A 3 -19.24 -21.12 -6.89
N TYR A 4 -17.98 -20.78 -6.63
CA TYR A 4 -17.62 -19.63 -5.82
C TYR A 4 -17.82 -18.35 -6.63
N LYS A 5 -18.81 -17.54 -6.24
CA LYS A 5 -18.96 -16.16 -6.74
C LYS A 5 -18.03 -15.26 -5.93
N ILE A 6 -16.88 -14.94 -6.51
CA ILE A 6 -15.93 -13.98 -5.92
C ILE A 6 -16.32 -12.59 -6.43
N ASP A 7 -16.72 -11.72 -5.51
CA ASP A 7 -16.96 -10.31 -5.81
C ASP A 7 -15.63 -9.54 -5.84
N THR A 8 -15.09 -9.36 -7.05
CA THR A 8 -13.79 -8.68 -7.26
C THR A 8 -13.80 -7.19 -6.93
N GLU A 9 -14.97 -6.60 -6.67
CA GLU A 9 -15.09 -5.22 -6.18
C GLU A 9 -14.92 -5.12 -4.67
N LYS A 10 -15.04 -6.24 -3.95
CA LYS A 10 -14.89 -6.28 -2.48
C LYS A 10 -13.63 -6.99 -2.02
N VAL A 11 -13.13 -7.94 -2.81
CA VAL A 11 -11.93 -8.72 -2.47
C VAL A 11 -10.92 -8.76 -3.60
N THR A 12 -9.64 -8.86 -3.26
CA THR A 12 -8.54 -8.86 -4.22
C THR A 12 -7.40 -9.77 -3.76
N THR A 13 -6.45 -10.08 -4.64
CA THR A 13 -5.26 -10.85 -4.24
C THR A 13 -4.30 -10.00 -3.42
N GLN A 14 -3.51 -10.62 -2.54
CA GLN A 14 -2.47 -9.92 -1.77
C GLN A 14 -1.51 -9.13 -2.68
N ALA A 15 -1.20 -9.68 -3.85
CA ALA A 15 -0.34 -9.04 -4.85
C ALA A 15 -0.96 -7.75 -5.42
N LYS A 16 -2.23 -7.82 -5.85
CA LYS A 16 -2.94 -6.66 -6.39
C LYS A 16 -3.22 -5.62 -5.30
N TYR A 17 -3.50 -6.07 -4.08
CA TYR A 17 -3.65 -5.19 -2.91
C TYR A 17 -2.38 -4.38 -2.63
N ALA A 18 -1.22 -5.05 -2.63
CA ALA A 18 0.08 -4.41 -2.43
C ALA A 18 0.35 -3.31 -3.47
N GLN A 19 0.06 -3.59 -4.75
CA GLN A 19 0.21 -2.63 -5.84
C GLN A 19 -0.70 -1.41 -5.65
N LEU A 20 -2.00 -1.63 -5.37
CA LEU A 20 -2.97 -0.55 -5.16
C LEU A 20 -2.59 0.37 -3.99
N LYS A 21 -1.95 -0.18 -2.97
CA LYS A 21 -1.57 0.54 -1.75
C LYS A 21 -0.15 1.10 -1.79
N GLY A 22 0.61 0.85 -2.87
CA GLY A 22 2.00 1.29 -2.99
C GLY A 22 2.92 0.67 -1.93
N VAL A 23 2.67 -0.59 -1.54
CA VAL A 23 3.46 -1.30 -0.52
C VAL A 23 4.00 -2.62 -1.04
N THR A 24 4.92 -3.24 -0.31
CA THR A 24 5.46 -4.55 -0.65
C THR A 24 4.48 -5.67 -0.27
N ARG A 25 4.55 -6.82 -0.97
CA ARG A 25 3.76 -8.01 -0.61
C ARG A 25 4.03 -8.50 0.82
N GLN A 26 5.27 -8.37 1.29
CA GLN A 26 5.64 -8.70 2.67
C GLN A 26 4.94 -7.80 3.69
N ALA A 27 4.76 -6.51 3.38
CA ALA A 27 4.00 -5.61 4.25
C ALA A 27 2.54 -6.04 4.35
N VAL A 28 1.92 -6.42 3.23
CA VAL A 28 0.55 -6.95 3.22
C VAL A 28 0.45 -8.24 4.04
N LYS A 29 1.42 -9.16 3.91
CA LYS A 29 1.48 -10.38 4.73
C LYS A 29 1.50 -10.07 6.22
N LYS A 30 2.34 -9.11 6.65
CA LYS A 30 2.40 -8.67 8.05
C LYS A 30 1.08 -8.03 8.51
N TRP A 31 0.40 -7.28 7.64
CA TRP A 31 -0.91 -6.72 7.99
C TRP A 31 -1.97 -7.79 8.20
N ILE A 32 -1.94 -8.86 7.41
CA ILE A 32 -2.82 -10.01 7.60
C ILE A 32 -2.49 -10.71 8.92
N GLU A 33 -1.21 -10.99 9.18
CA GLU A 33 -0.74 -11.63 10.42
C GLU A 33 -1.10 -10.82 11.68
N ASN A 34 -1.07 -9.48 11.58
CA ASN A 34 -1.44 -8.57 12.66
C ASN A 34 -2.95 -8.27 12.73
N GLY A 35 -3.78 -8.85 11.86
CA GLY A 35 -5.22 -8.54 11.80
C GLY A 35 -5.55 -7.09 11.40
N THR A 36 -4.61 -6.38 10.77
CA THR A 36 -4.78 -5.00 10.28
C THR A 36 -5.64 -4.96 9.01
N VAL A 37 -5.75 -6.07 8.28
CA VAL A 37 -6.65 -6.20 7.14
C VAL A 37 -7.39 -7.53 7.21
N GLU A 38 -8.63 -7.55 6.78
CA GLU A 38 -9.45 -8.75 6.76
C GLU A 38 -9.12 -9.60 5.53
N THR A 39 -9.22 -10.92 5.70
CA THR A 39 -9.04 -11.88 4.59
C THR A 39 -10.21 -12.82 4.42
N LEU A 40 -10.50 -13.16 3.18
CA LEU A 40 -11.42 -14.21 2.79
C LEU A 40 -10.62 -15.44 2.38
N LYS A 41 -10.71 -16.51 3.16
CA LYS A 41 -10.08 -17.79 2.86
C LYS A 41 -11.04 -18.67 2.06
N ILE A 42 -10.54 -19.26 0.99
CA ILE A 42 -11.24 -20.26 0.18
C ILE A 42 -10.39 -21.55 0.24
N PRO A 43 -10.57 -22.38 1.29
CA PRO A 43 -9.72 -23.54 1.56
C PRO A 43 -9.69 -24.54 0.40
N GLU A 44 -10.85 -24.73 -0.26
CA GLU A 44 -11.01 -25.66 -1.40
C GLU A 44 -10.13 -25.30 -2.59
N LEU A 45 -9.73 -24.03 -2.72
CA LEU A 45 -8.85 -23.52 -3.77
C LEU A 45 -7.45 -23.19 -3.26
N GLY A 46 -7.19 -23.34 -1.96
CA GLY A 46 -5.94 -22.88 -1.34
C GLY A 46 -5.71 -21.36 -1.47
N LEU A 47 -6.78 -20.57 -1.60
CA LEU A 47 -6.70 -19.13 -1.84
C LEU A 47 -6.99 -18.33 -0.56
N GLU A 48 -6.24 -17.25 -0.40
CA GLU A 48 -6.50 -16.21 0.60
C GLU A 48 -6.57 -14.84 -0.10
N LEU A 49 -7.75 -14.24 -0.09
CA LEU A 49 -8.02 -12.94 -0.67
C LEU A 49 -8.07 -11.87 0.42
N VAL A 50 -7.68 -10.65 0.10
CA VAL A 50 -7.72 -9.50 1.00
C VAL A 50 -9.00 -8.71 0.74
N VAL A 51 -9.70 -8.34 1.80
CA VAL A 51 -10.88 -7.47 1.73
C VAL A 51 -10.43 -6.04 1.48
N MET A 52 -10.97 -5.41 0.44
CA MET A 52 -10.64 -4.02 0.12
C MET A 52 -11.32 -3.08 1.11
N GLY A 53 -10.58 -2.08 1.59
CA GLY A 53 -11.11 -1.07 2.52
C GLY A 53 -11.19 -1.51 3.98
N SER A 54 -10.72 -2.72 4.33
CA SER A 54 -10.69 -3.19 5.71
C SER A 54 -9.56 -2.59 6.56
N GLU A 55 -8.76 -1.68 6.01
CA GLU A 55 -7.67 -1.02 6.77
C GLU A 55 -8.26 -0.06 7.81
N PRO A 56 -7.78 -0.09 9.07
CA PRO A 56 -8.08 0.95 10.02
C PRO A 56 -7.67 2.32 9.49
N GLU A 57 -8.53 3.31 9.65
CA GLU A 57 -8.30 4.68 9.18
C GLU A 57 -6.99 5.27 9.74
N GLU A 58 -6.64 4.91 10.98
CA GLU A 58 -5.37 5.30 11.61
C GLU A 58 -4.15 4.82 10.80
N VAL A 59 -4.19 3.60 10.27
CA VAL A 59 -3.08 3.04 9.46
C VAL A 59 -2.99 3.76 8.12
N VAL A 60 -4.14 4.08 7.53
CA VAL A 60 -4.21 4.87 6.29
C VAL A 60 -3.61 6.26 6.50
N ASN A 61 -3.96 6.91 7.61
CA ASN A 61 -3.47 8.26 7.94
C ASN A 61 -1.98 8.26 8.24
N LYS A 62 -1.48 7.34 9.08
CA LYS A 62 -0.04 7.20 9.34
C LYS A 62 0.77 6.96 8.06
N ARG A 63 0.23 6.19 7.11
CA ARG A 63 0.88 5.99 5.80
C ARG A 63 0.93 7.29 5.01
N ARG A 64 -0.19 8.02 4.93
CA ARG A 64 -0.25 9.33 4.24
C ARG A 64 0.75 10.33 4.84
N GLU A 65 0.82 10.43 6.16
CA GLU A 65 1.77 11.32 6.84
C GLU A 65 3.23 10.99 6.51
N LYS A 66 3.60 9.71 6.54
CA LYS A 66 4.96 9.28 6.19
C LYS A 66 5.30 9.59 4.73
N ILE A 67 4.37 9.35 3.81
CA ILE A 67 4.56 9.67 2.40
C ILE A 67 4.72 11.18 2.20
N ASN A 68 3.84 11.99 2.80
CA ASN A 68 3.92 13.45 2.70
C ASN A 68 5.24 13.99 3.26
N LYS A 69 5.70 13.45 4.39
CA LYS A 69 7.00 13.82 4.97
C LYS A 69 8.16 13.49 4.03
N LEU A 70 8.14 12.32 3.38
CA LEU A 70 9.16 11.93 2.40
C LEU A 70 9.14 12.86 1.17
N LEU A 71 7.95 13.18 0.65
CA LEU A 71 7.80 14.09 -0.49
C LEU A 71 8.34 15.48 -0.18
N MET A 72 8.08 16.01 1.02
CA MET A 72 8.62 17.31 1.44
C MET A 72 10.16 17.31 1.52
N LEU A 73 10.78 16.21 1.96
CA LEU A 73 12.23 16.12 2.02
C LEU A 73 12.85 16.09 0.62
N LEU A 74 12.23 15.36 -0.32
CA LEU A 74 12.69 15.30 -1.71
C LEU A 74 12.60 16.66 -2.42
N ASP A 75 11.51 17.41 -2.19
CA ASP A 75 11.36 18.76 -2.73
C ASP A 75 12.44 19.73 -2.21
N GLN A 76 12.80 19.63 -0.91
CA GLN A 76 13.90 20.40 -0.35
C GLN A 76 15.26 20.06 -0.96
N GLU A 77 15.51 18.78 -1.28
CA GLU A 77 16.74 18.36 -1.95
C GLU A 77 16.79 18.88 -3.40
N GLU A 78 15.67 18.85 -4.11
CA GLU A 78 15.59 19.36 -5.49
C GLU A 78 15.80 20.88 -5.56
N GLN A 79 15.23 21.63 -4.62
CA GLN A 79 15.46 23.07 -4.51
C GLN A 79 16.93 23.40 -4.19
N LYS A 80 17.56 22.67 -3.26
CA LYS A 80 18.99 22.83 -2.95
C LYS A 80 19.89 22.51 -4.15
N ALA A 81 19.60 21.44 -4.87
CA ALA A 81 20.35 21.04 -6.07
C ALA A 81 20.20 22.07 -7.21
N SER A 82 19.04 22.73 -7.31
CA SER A 82 18.77 23.76 -8.30
C SER A 82 19.51 25.07 -7.98
N SER A 83 19.50 25.51 -6.71
CA SER A 83 20.23 26.72 -6.28
C SER A 83 21.76 26.56 -6.37
N GLN A 84 22.31 25.35 -6.21
CA GLN A 84 23.74 25.11 -6.39
C GLN A 84 24.20 25.24 -7.86
N LYS A 85 23.38 24.80 -8.82
CA LYS A 85 23.69 24.90 -10.26
C LYS A 85 23.64 26.33 -10.80
N GLU A 86 22.87 27.20 -10.14
CA GLU A 86 22.75 28.61 -10.52
C GLU A 86 23.99 29.40 -10.09
N ASN A 87 24.55 29.10 -8.91
CA ASN A 87 25.79 29.71 -8.41
C ASN A 87 27.08 29.26 -9.10
N GLU A 88 27.10 28.12 -9.82
CA GLU A 88 28.27 27.68 -10.60
C GLU A 88 28.37 28.33 -12.00
N LYS A 89 27.38 29.16 -12.38
CA LYS A 89 27.32 29.84 -13.68
C LYS A 89 27.58 31.35 -13.64
N GLU A 90 27.75 31.95 -12.46
CA GLU A 90 28.30 33.31 -12.25
C GLU A 90 29.81 33.26 -11.97
#